data_AF-A0AAW2IAY8-F1
#
_entry.id   AF-A0AAW2IAY8-F1
#
_cell.length_a   1.000
_cell.length_b   1.000
_cell.length_c   1.000
_cell.angle_alpha   90.00
_cell.angle_beta   90.00
_cell.angle_gamma   90.00
#
_symmetry.space_group_name_H-M   'P 1'
#
loop_
_entity.id
_entity.type
_entity.pdbx_description
1 polymer ?
#
loop_
_entity_poly.entity_id
_entity_poly.type
_entity_poly.pdbx_seq_one_letter_code
_entity_poly.pdbx_strand_id
1 'polypeptide(L)'
;MSDLENEPAYKFFIEDLRSFQGSRDEWFFQFGEGVERTKINKFQIQAKICQVNGLDNEILLIYDDTGKAKATRSSKVPGDFSWVKPDTYCSLVGSLLDNGKLPHINIIKLAKVDNMLLQQMWPEEVKEIKDFLGKKIVPDITT
;
A
#
# COMPACT_ATOMS: atom_id res chain seq x y z
N MET A 1 -13.99 9.53 -17.87
CA MET A 1 -13.03 9.64 -16.74
C MET A 1 -12.97 8.27 -16.11
N SER A 2 -11.79 7.66 -16.02
CA SER A 2 -11.66 6.25 -15.61
C SER A 2 -11.99 6.08 -14.14
N ASP A 3 -12.73 5.02 -13.79
CA ASP A 3 -13.15 4.66 -12.43
C ASP A 3 -11.99 4.61 -11.39
N LEU A 4 -10.75 4.47 -11.87
CA LEU A 4 -9.50 4.54 -11.10
C LEU A 4 -9.31 5.81 -10.24
N GLU A 5 -9.83 6.97 -10.67
CA GLU A 5 -9.69 8.21 -9.88
C GLU A 5 -10.57 8.19 -8.62
N ASN A 6 -11.73 7.53 -8.70
CA ASN A 6 -12.75 7.54 -7.64
C ASN A 6 -12.59 6.42 -6.62
N GLU A 7 -11.75 5.42 -6.88
CA GLU A 7 -11.52 4.36 -5.90
C GLU A 7 -10.67 4.86 -4.71
N PRO A 8 -10.91 4.34 -3.49
CA PRO A 8 -10.10 4.71 -2.34
C PRO A 8 -8.72 4.01 -2.38
N ALA A 9 -7.72 4.65 -1.78
CA ALA A 9 -6.46 3.99 -1.46
C ALA A 9 -6.57 3.37 -0.06
N TYR A 10 -6.92 2.08 0.01
CA TYR A 10 -7.00 1.37 1.28
C TYR A 10 -5.62 1.28 1.95
N LYS A 11 -5.59 1.37 3.28
CA LYS A 11 -4.35 1.26 4.07
C LYS A 11 -4.02 -0.20 4.33
N PHE A 12 -2.77 -0.58 4.12
CA PHE A 12 -2.28 -1.94 4.33
C PHE A 12 -0.89 -1.93 4.96
N PHE A 13 -0.52 -3.06 5.55
CA PHE A 13 0.87 -3.40 5.79
C PHE A 13 1.47 -4.09 4.55
N ILE A 14 2.80 -4.14 4.46
CA ILE A 14 3.50 -4.85 3.39
C ILE A 14 3.16 -6.35 3.38
N GLU A 15 3.01 -6.96 4.55
CA GLU A 15 2.64 -8.39 4.62
C GLU A 15 1.30 -8.70 3.97
N ASP A 16 0.34 -7.75 4.02
CA ASP A 16 -0.99 -7.93 3.46
C ASP A 16 -0.96 -8.09 1.95
N LEU A 17 0.00 -7.45 1.28
CA LEU A 17 0.16 -7.53 -0.17
C LEU A 17 0.33 -8.98 -0.65
N ARG A 18 0.90 -9.86 0.18
CA ARG A 18 1.09 -11.28 -0.16
C ARG A 18 -0.21 -12.07 -0.16
N SER A 19 -1.23 -11.58 0.53
CA SER A 19 -2.57 -12.16 0.58
C SER A 19 -3.48 -11.64 -0.54
N PHE A 20 -2.99 -10.73 -1.38
CA PHE A 20 -3.72 -10.28 -2.57
C PHE A 20 -3.88 -11.45 -3.54
N GLN A 21 -5.04 -11.53 -4.18
CA GLN A 21 -5.39 -12.59 -5.10
C GLN A 21 -5.64 -12.00 -6.48
N GLY A 22 -5.22 -12.70 -7.53
CA GLY A 22 -5.38 -12.23 -8.91
C GLY A 22 -4.04 -12.09 -9.62
N SER A 23 -3.96 -11.11 -10.52
CA SER A 23 -2.79 -10.86 -11.35
C SER A 23 -2.59 -9.36 -11.56
N ARG A 24 -1.52 -8.99 -12.28
CA ARG A 24 -1.08 -7.59 -12.48
C ARG A 24 -2.20 -6.62 -12.88
N ASP A 25 -3.18 -7.07 -13.65
CA ASP A 25 -4.26 -6.23 -14.18
C ASP A 25 -5.47 -6.17 -13.23
N GLU A 26 -5.56 -7.11 -12.28
CA GLU A 26 -6.68 -7.19 -11.37
C GLU A 26 -6.30 -7.88 -10.05
N TRP A 27 -6.29 -7.10 -8.98
CA TRP A 27 -6.02 -7.59 -7.63
C TRP A 27 -7.24 -7.48 -6.74
N PHE A 28 -7.42 -8.48 -5.90
CA PHE A 28 -8.48 -8.57 -4.92
C PHE A 28 -7.92 -8.82 -3.53
N PHE A 29 -8.59 -8.28 -2.52
CA PHE A 29 -8.30 -8.54 -1.12
C PHE A 29 -9.58 -8.89 -0.36
N GLN A 30 -9.48 -9.82 0.58
CA GLN A 30 -10.57 -10.23 1.45
C GLN A 30 -10.31 -9.72 2.87
N PHE A 31 -11.10 -8.75 3.33
CA PHE A 31 -10.89 -8.09 4.62
C PHE A 31 -11.32 -8.91 5.84
N GLY A 32 -12.15 -9.94 5.64
CA GLY A 32 -12.61 -10.83 6.70
C GLY A 32 -13.16 -12.14 6.17
N GLU A 33 -13.22 -13.16 7.02
CA GLU A 33 -13.88 -14.43 6.68
C GLU A 33 -15.36 -14.19 6.39
N GLY A 34 -15.88 -14.78 5.30
CA GLY A 34 -17.26 -14.57 4.85
C GLY A 34 -17.54 -13.21 4.20
N VAL A 35 -16.56 -12.30 4.12
CA VAL A 35 -16.70 -11.02 3.41
C VAL A 35 -16.34 -11.19 1.94
N GLU A 36 -17.12 -10.58 1.05
CA GLU A 36 -16.82 -10.55 -0.39
C GLU A 36 -15.45 -9.89 -0.66
N ARG A 37 -14.74 -10.44 -1.65
CA ARG A 37 -13.45 -9.89 -2.07
C ARG A 37 -13.64 -8.51 -2.68
N THR A 38 -12.83 -7.56 -2.25
CA THR A 38 -12.83 -6.19 -2.77
C THR A 38 -11.74 -6.05 -3.82
N LYS A 39 -12.05 -5.49 -4.98
CA LYS A 39 -11.04 -5.12 -5.99
C LYS A 39 -10.19 -3.96 -5.45
N ILE A 40 -8.86 -4.10 -5.55
CA ILE A 40 -7.88 -3.13 -5.04
C ILE A 40 -7.02 -2.64 -6.21
N ASN A 41 -7.34 -1.48 -6.76
CA ASN A 41 -6.49 -0.87 -7.80
C ASN A 41 -5.35 -0.04 -7.22
N LYS A 42 -5.54 0.55 -6.03
CA LYS A 42 -4.50 1.31 -5.32
C LYS A 42 -4.62 1.16 -3.81
N PHE A 43 -3.49 1.31 -3.13
CA PHE A 43 -3.37 1.24 -1.68
C PHE A 43 -2.36 2.24 -1.16
N GLN A 44 -2.40 2.49 0.15
CA GLN A 44 -1.44 3.29 0.88
C GLN A 44 -0.63 2.40 1.84
N ILE A 45 0.68 2.62 1.88
CA ILE A 45 1.62 2.01 2.83
C ILE A 45 2.45 3.14 3.46
N GLN A 46 2.70 3.05 4.77
CA GLN A 46 3.77 3.81 5.41
C GLN A 46 4.92 2.89 5.78
N ALA A 47 6.13 3.29 5.43
CA ALA A 47 7.31 2.45 5.55
C ALA A 47 8.59 3.28 5.61
N LYS A 48 9.64 2.66 6.15
CA LYS A 48 11.01 3.16 6.13
C LYS A 48 11.70 2.75 4.83
N ILE A 49 12.44 3.66 4.21
CA ILE A 49 13.30 3.37 3.06
C ILE A 49 14.57 2.68 3.58
N CYS A 50 14.79 1.44 3.16
CA CYS A 50 16.00 0.69 3.47
C CYS A 50 17.12 0.96 2.45
N GLN A 51 16.76 1.03 1.17
CA GLN A 51 17.72 1.22 0.08
C GLN A 51 17.10 2.05 -1.04
N VAL A 52 17.97 2.77 -1.75
CA VAL A 52 17.64 3.56 -2.93
C VAL A 52 18.56 3.11 -4.04
N ASN A 53 17.98 2.69 -5.17
CA ASN A 53 18.67 2.09 -6.30
C ASN A 53 18.14 2.68 -7.62
N GLY A 54 18.90 2.44 -8.71
CA GLY A 54 18.55 2.88 -10.05
C GLY A 54 19.02 4.30 -10.37
N LEU A 55 18.90 4.68 -11.64
CA LEU A 55 19.13 6.06 -12.06
C LEU A 55 18.07 6.95 -11.41
N ASP A 56 18.49 8.11 -10.91
CA ASP A 56 17.63 9.11 -10.28
C ASP A 56 16.76 8.58 -9.13
N ASN A 57 17.22 7.57 -8.38
CA ASN A 57 16.47 7.00 -7.25
C ASN A 57 15.14 6.35 -7.65
N GLU A 58 15.05 5.73 -8.84
CA GLU A 58 13.81 5.13 -9.38
C GLU A 58 13.28 3.92 -8.57
N ILE A 59 14.14 3.22 -7.83
CA ILE A 59 13.80 1.97 -7.13
C ILE A 59 14.07 2.12 -5.64
N LEU A 60 13.07 1.87 -4.81
CA LEU A 60 13.16 1.87 -3.36
C LEU A 60 12.94 0.46 -2.83
N LEU A 61 13.75 0.05 -1.84
CA LEU A 61 13.42 -1.07 -0.97
C LEU A 61 12.84 -0.48 0.32
N ILE A 62 11.62 -0.85 0.68
CA ILE A 62 10.90 -0.30 1.84
C ILE A 62 10.55 -1.38 2.87
N TYR A 63 10.32 -0.98 4.11
CA TYR A 63 10.04 -1.85 5.26
C TYR A 63 9.12 -1.19 6.31
N ASP A 64 8.12 -1.92 6.82
CA ASP A 64 7.11 -1.42 7.78
C ASP A 64 6.93 -2.34 9.01
N ASP A 65 7.99 -3.00 9.44
CA ASP A 65 8.02 -4.03 10.49
C ASP A 65 7.37 -5.38 10.13
N THR A 66 6.40 -5.41 9.22
CA THR A 66 5.73 -6.64 8.77
C THR A 66 6.43 -7.33 7.60
N GLY A 67 7.15 -6.58 6.78
CA GLY A 67 7.80 -7.12 5.60
C GLY A 67 8.57 -6.11 4.79
N LYS A 68 9.17 -6.57 3.69
CA LYS A 68 9.87 -5.72 2.71
C LYS A 68 9.16 -5.75 1.38
N ALA A 69 9.17 -4.61 0.68
CA ALA A 69 8.65 -4.50 -0.68
C ALA A 69 9.60 -3.70 -1.57
N LYS A 70 9.60 -4.03 -2.86
CA LYS A 70 10.26 -3.25 -3.90
C LYS A 70 9.25 -2.24 -4.44
N ALA A 71 9.53 -0.96 -4.30
CA ALA A 71 8.71 0.11 -4.87
C ALA A 71 9.47 0.77 -6.02
N THR A 72 8.79 1.04 -7.15
CA THR A 72 9.44 1.56 -8.37
C THR A 72 8.75 2.81 -8.88
N ARG A 73 9.47 3.57 -9.72
CA ARG A 73 9.05 4.85 -10.32
C ARG A 73 8.99 6.02 -9.33
N SER A 74 9.74 5.96 -8.23
CA SER A 74 9.82 7.06 -7.25
C SER A 74 10.29 8.38 -7.87
N SER A 75 11.12 8.35 -8.91
CA SER A 75 11.59 9.54 -9.63
C SER A 75 10.58 10.13 -10.63
N LYS A 76 9.52 9.38 -10.95
CA LYS A 76 8.50 9.75 -11.95
C LYS A 76 7.21 10.27 -11.34
N VAL A 77 7.08 10.24 -10.02
CA VAL A 77 5.92 10.82 -9.34
C VAL A 77 6.12 12.32 -9.14
N PRO A 78 5.07 13.15 -9.08
CA PRO A 78 5.23 14.58 -8.84
C PRO A 78 5.72 14.88 -7.42
N GLY A 79 6.69 15.78 -7.27
CA GLY A 79 7.16 16.26 -5.96
C GLY A 79 8.65 16.60 -5.89
N ASP A 80 9.09 17.10 -4.75
CA ASP A 80 10.52 17.12 -4.38
C ASP A 80 10.91 15.74 -3.82
N PHE A 81 12.06 15.22 -4.24
CA PHE A 81 12.61 13.92 -3.82
C PHE A 81 14.01 14.02 -3.22
N SER A 82 14.48 15.24 -2.91
CA SER A 82 15.76 15.46 -2.21
C SER A 82 15.86 14.71 -0.86
N TRP A 83 14.72 14.36 -0.27
CA TRP A 83 14.61 13.63 0.98
C TRP A 83 14.63 12.09 0.83
N VAL A 84 14.55 11.56 -0.40
CA VAL A 84 14.52 10.12 -0.67
C VAL A 84 15.93 9.55 -0.47
N LYS A 85 16.14 8.96 0.71
CA LYS A 85 17.40 8.34 1.13
C LYS A 85 17.12 7.22 2.13
N PRO A 86 18.09 6.31 2.37
CA PRO A 86 17.96 5.33 3.42
C PRO A 86 17.62 5.97 4.77
N ASP A 87 16.90 5.21 5.58
CA ASP A 87 16.39 5.58 6.89
C ASP A 87 15.28 6.65 6.94
N THR A 88 14.83 7.18 5.80
CA THR A 88 13.67 8.08 5.77
C THR A 88 12.35 7.31 5.85
N TYR A 89 11.43 7.74 6.71
CA TYR A 89 10.07 7.22 6.79
C TYR A 89 9.14 7.98 5.82
N CYS A 90 8.31 7.24 5.11
CA CYS A 90 7.49 7.78 4.03
C CYS A 90 6.11 7.14 3.97
N SER A 91 5.18 7.87 3.39
CA SER A 91 3.90 7.35 2.93
C SER A 91 3.95 7.24 1.41
N LEU A 92 3.54 6.08 0.89
CA LEU A 92 3.36 5.89 -0.54
C LEU A 92 1.92 5.49 -0.83
N VAL A 93 1.42 5.95 -1.97
CA VAL A 93 0.25 5.37 -2.63
C VAL A 93 0.74 4.67 -3.88
N GLY A 94 0.32 3.43 -4.10
CA GLY A 94 0.77 2.63 -5.23
C GLY A 94 -0.24 1.58 -5.67
N SER A 95 0.10 0.90 -6.76
CA SER A 95 -0.59 -0.29 -7.26
C SER A 95 0.34 -1.50 -7.23
N LEU A 96 -0.20 -2.69 -7.07
CA LEU A 96 0.58 -3.91 -6.98
C LEU A 96 0.91 -4.40 -8.39
N LEU A 97 2.18 -4.70 -8.65
CA LEU A 97 2.64 -5.33 -9.89
C LEU A 97 2.84 -6.84 -9.72
N ASP A 98 3.31 -7.25 -8.55
CA ASP A 98 3.59 -8.64 -8.17
C ASP A 98 3.44 -8.82 -6.65
N ASN A 99 2.83 -9.92 -6.20
CA ASN A 99 2.58 -10.23 -4.80
C ASN A 99 3.50 -11.33 -4.22
N GLY A 100 4.63 -11.60 -4.89
CA GLY A 100 5.56 -12.67 -4.52
C GLY A 100 6.25 -12.44 -3.17
N LYS A 101 7.34 -13.18 -2.92
CA LYS A 101 8.09 -13.10 -1.64
C LYS A 101 8.55 -11.68 -1.30
N LEU A 102 8.85 -10.89 -2.32
CA LEU A 102 9.15 -9.46 -2.23
C LEU A 102 8.15 -8.71 -3.11
N PRO A 103 7.00 -8.26 -2.56
CA PRO A 103 5.97 -7.57 -3.33
C PRO A 103 6.54 -6.40 -4.13
N HIS A 104 6.10 -6.24 -5.38
CA HIS A 104 6.54 -5.18 -6.27
C HIS A 104 5.42 -4.16 -6.45
N ILE A 105 5.69 -2.92 -6.06
CA ILE A 105 4.76 -1.80 -6.08
C ILE A 105 5.16 -0.81 -7.19
N ASN A 106 4.17 -0.36 -7.96
CA ASN A 106 4.25 0.80 -8.83
C ASN A 106 3.80 2.04 -8.05
N ILE A 107 4.73 2.97 -7.79
CA ILE A 107 4.43 4.18 -7.01
C ILE A 107 3.59 5.15 -7.84
N ILE A 108 2.51 5.65 -7.24
CA ILE A 108 1.60 6.67 -7.79
C ILE A 108 1.84 8.02 -7.09
N LYS A 109 2.01 7.99 -5.76
CA LYS A 109 2.33 9.17 -4.94
C LYS A 109 3.32 8.77 -3.86
N LEU A 110 4.24 9.68 -3.52
CA LEU A 110 5.24 9.46 -2.49
C LEU A 110 5.39 10.75 -1.67
N ALA A 111 5.38 10.62 -0.34
CA ALA A 111 5.49 11.75 0.59
C ALA A 111 6.35 11.37 1.80
N LYS A 112 7.15 12.32 2.27
CA LYS A 112 7.89 12.20 3.52
C LYS A 112 6.94 12.30 4.72
N VAL A 113 7.15 11.49 5.74
CA VAL A 113 6.37 11.55 6.99
C VAL A 113 7.33 11.80 8.15
N ASP A 114 7.54 13.08 8.48
CA ASP A 114 8.47 13.49 9.54
C ASP A 114 7.86 13.47 10.94
N ASN A 115 6.53 13.47 11.04
CA ASN A 115 5.86 13.50 12.33
C ASN A 115 5.80 12.09 12.95
N MET A 116 6.55 11.88 14.03
CA MET A 116 6.61 10.61 14.75
C MET A 116 5.24 10.09 15.22
N LEU A 117 4.31 10.99 15.59
CA LEU A 117 2.97 10.59 16.00
C LEU A 117 2.22 9.90 14.83
N LEU A 118 2.35 10.42 13.61
CA LEU A 118 1.72 9.82 12.43
C LEU A 118 2.30 8.43 12.12
N GLN A 119 3.61 8.24 12.35
CA GLN A 119 4.25 6.93 12.18
C GLN A 119 3.72 5.93 13.21
N GLN A 120 3.59 6.37 14.47
CA GLN A 120 3.10 5.53 15.57
C GLN A 120 1.61 5.19 15.45
N MET A 121 0.82 6.05 14.82
CA MET A 121 -0.61 5.81 14.59
C MET A 121 -0.89 4.84 13.43
N TRP A 122 0.07 4.65 12.51
CA TRP A 122 -0.16 3.86 11.30
C TRP A 122 -0.71 2.44 11.57
N PRO A 123 -0.21 1.68 12.57
CA PRO A 123 -0.75 0.35 12.86
C PRO A 123 -2.23 0.38 13.28
N GLU A 124 -2.64 1.36 14.08
CA GLU A 124 -4.03 1.53 14.50
C GLU A 124 -4.91 1.95 13.31
N GLU A 125 -4.41 2.82 12.43
CA GLU A 125 -5.14 3.23 11.22
C GLU A 125 -5.40 2.05 10.25
N VAL A 126 -4.41 1.18 10.06
CA VAL A 126 -4.55 -0.03 9.22
C VAL A 126 -5.54 -1.00 9.86
N LYS A 127 -5.44 -1.22 11.17
CA LYS A 127 -6.34 -2.10 11.92
C LYS A 127 -7.79 -1.61 11.89
N GLU A 128 -8.02 -0.32 12.13
CA GLU A 128 -9.37 0.27 12.14
C GLU A 128 -10.07 0.06 10.80
N ILE A 129 -9.38 0.30 9.68
CA ILE A 129 -9.94 0.09 8.34
C ILE A 129 -10.25 -1.39 8.09
N LYS A 130 -9.34 -2.29 8.47
CA LYS A 130 -9.55 -3.74 8.32
C LYS A 130 -10.72 -4.22 9.17
N ASP A 131 -10.83 -3.79 10.42
CA ASP A 131 -11.94 -4.14 11.30
C ASP A 131 -13.27 -3.62 10.76
N PHE A 132 -13.30 -2.40 10.22
CA PHE A 132 -14.49 -1.81 9.64
C PHE A 132 -14.94 -2.57 8.38
N LEU A 133 -14.02 -2.89 7.48
CA LEU A 133 -14.32 -3.58 6.22
C LEU A 133 -14.57 -5.09 6.42
N GLY A 134 -13.88 -5.71 7.38
CA GLY A 134 -14.01 -7.12 7.73
C GLY A 134 -15.31 -7.46 8.48
N LYS A 135 -15.99 -6.46 9.06
CA LYS A 135 -17.30 -6.62 9.71
C LYS A 135 -18.49 -6.35 8.78
N LYS A 136 -18.26 -5.96 7.52
CA LYS A 136 -19.34 -5.90 6.52
C LYS A 136 -19.80 -7.32 6.18
N ILE A 137 -20.60 -7.90 7.06
CA ILE A 137 -21.47 -9.03 6.73
C ILE A 137 -22.55 -8.45 5.82
N VAL A 138 -22.65 -8.94 4.58
CA VAL A 138 -23.81 -8.66 3.72
C VAL A 138 -25.03 -9.13 4.50
N PRO A 139 -26.02 -8.28 4.81
CA PRO A 139 -27.25 -8.76 5.43
C PRO A 139 -27.88 -9.79 4.50
N ASP A 140 -28.11 -11.01 4.99
CA ASP A 140 -28.92 -12.00 4.29
C ASP A 140 -30.33 -11.42 4.13
N ILE A 141 -30.63 -10.91 2.94
CA ILE A 141 -31.99 -10.48 2.59
C ILE A 141 -32.76 -11.74 2.19
N THR A 142 -33.06 -12.59 3.17
CA THR A 142 -34.09 -13.62 3.04
C THR A 142 -35.15 -13.38 4.10
N THR A 143 -36.19 -12.64 3.72
CA THR A 143 -37.53 -12.72 4.33
C THR A 143 -38.57 -12.76 3.22
#